data_AF-A0A938K4V9-F1
#
_entry.id   AF-A0A938K4V9-F1
#
_cell.length_a   1.000
_cell.length_b   1.000
_cell.length_c   1.000
_cell.angle_alpha   90.00
_cell.angle_beta   90.00
_cell.angle_gamma   90.00
#
_symmetry.space_group_name_H-M   'P 1'
#
loop_
_entity.id
_entity.type
_entity.pdbx_description
1 polymer ?
#
loop_
_entity_poly.entity_id
_entity_poly.type
_entity_poly.pdbx_seq_one_letter_code
_entity_poly.pdbx_strand_id
1 'polypeptide(L)'
;MTLYVDPAAWWFRDRRWCHLVSDLHLDELHEFVSGLGVSRRAFHLDHYDLPDEYRSMAVDLGAQEVTSRQIVSILRTSGLRVVPRVRRGDVQAATAMLATNDTTATAIGTA
;
A
#
# COMPACT_ATOMS: atom_id res chain seq x y z
N MET A 1 -3.34 -11.23 18.00
CA MET A 1 -3.97 -11.19 16.67
C MET A 1 -4.94 -10.04 16.68
N THR A 2 -4.61 -9.00 15.93
CA THR A 2 -5.44 -7.80 15.88
C THR A 2 -5.51 -7.32 14.44
N LEU A 3 -6.73 -6.98 14.01
CA LEU A 3 -6.96 -6.32 12.73
C LEU A 3 -7.01 -4.82 12.94
N TYR A 4 -6.40 -4.07 12.03
CA TYR A 4 -6.30 -2.62 12.14
C TYR A 4 -6.82 -1.95 10.89
N VAL A 5 -7.60 -0.88 11.06
CA VAL A 5 -8.19 -0.11 9.97
C VAL A 5 -7.85 1.37 10.11
N ASP A 6 -7.52 2.04 9.00
CA ASP A 6 -7.23 3.48 9.00
C ASP A 6 -8.44 4.35 8.56
N PRO A 7 -8.37 5.69 8.73
CA PRO A 7 -9.38 6.58 8.16
C PRO A 7 -9.44 6.46 6.64
N ALA A 8 -10.65 6.53 6.07
CA ALA A 8 -10.82 6.57 4.63
C ALA A 8 -10.35 7.94 4.08
N ALA A 9 -9.07 8.03 3.73
CA ALA A 9 -8.40 9.27 3.35
C ALA A 9 -8.11 9.38 1.85
N TRP A 10 -8.00 8.24 1.15
CA TRP A 10 -7.67 8.22 -0.27
C TRP A 10 -8.94 8.24 -1.14
N TRP A 11 -9.02 9.23 -2.04
CA TRP A 11 -10.06 9.32 -3.07
C TRP A 11 -9.74 8.49 -4.32
N PHE A 12 -10.63 7.57 -4.69
CA PHE A 12 -10.58 6.81 -5.93
C PHE A 12 -11.98 6.38 -6.37
N ARG A 13 -12.30 6.54 -7.67
CA ARG A 13 -13.61 6.19 -8.25
C ARG A 13 -14.81 6.67 -7.42
N ASP A 14 -14.84 7.99 -7.16
CA ASP A 14 -15.91 8.70 -6.45
C ASP A 14 -16.15 8.25 -5.00
N ARG A 15 -15.17 7.56 -4.40
CA ARG A 15 -15.26 7.02 -3.05
C ARG A 15 -13.98 7.27 -2.28
N ARG A 16 -14.09 7.33 -0.95
CA ARG A 16 -12.94 7.30 -0.04
C ARG A 16 -12.62 5.86 0.33
N TRP A 17 -11.33 5.58 0.49
CA TRP A 17 -10.80 4.25 0.75
C TRP A 17 -9.89 4.26 1.97
N CYS A 18 -9.96 3.17 2.74
CA CYS A 18 -9.11 2.84 3.86
C CYS A 18 -8.41 1.50 3.64
N HIS A 19 -7.42 1.21 4.49
CA HIS A 19 -6.65 -0.01 4.50
C HIS A 19 -7.02 -0.84 5.73
N LEU A 20 -7.13 -2.15 5.55
CA LEU A 20 -7.29 -3.13 6.62
C LEU A 20 -6.10 -4.11 6.61
N VAL A 21 -5.47 -4.31 7.77
CA VAL A 21 -4.30 -5.20 7.93
C VAL A 21 -4.40 -6.08 9.15
N SER A 22 -3.59 -7.15 9.17
CA SER A 22 -3.31 -7.96 10.36
C SER A 22 -1.90 -7.67 10.89
N ASP A 23 -1.67 -7.90 12.19
CA ASP A 23 -0.34 -7.92 12.80
C ASP A 23 0.34 -9.30 12.84
N LEU A 24 -0.35 -10.38 12.44
CA LEU A 24 0.16 -11.74 12.64
C LEU A 24 -0.04 -12.68 11.44
N HIS A 25 -1.27 -12.89 10.97
CA HIS A 25 -1.57 -13.83 9.88
C HIS A 25 -2.49 -13.23 8.80
N LEU A 26 -2.38 -13.73 7.57
CA LEU A 26 -3.26 -13.31 6.48
C LEU A 26 -4.57 -14.11 6.46
N ASP A 27 -4.58 -15.33 6.99
CA ASP A 27 -5.77 -16.20 6.98
C ASP A 27 -6.93 -15.57 7.75
N GLU A 28 -6.67 -15.04 8.94
CA GLU A 28 -7.63 -14.25 9.72
C GLU A 28 -8.15 -13.02 8.97
N LEU A 29 -7.29 -12.35 8.19
CA LEU A 29 -7.64 -11.16 7.44
C LEU A 29 -8.60 -11.55 6.30
N HIS A 30 -8.36 -12.69 5.67
CA HIS A 30 -9.26 -13.25 4.66
C HIS A 30 -10.61 -13.68 5.25
N GLU A 31 -10.60 -14.35 6.40
CA GLU A 31 -11.82 -14.79 7.08
C GLU A 31 -12.68 -13.59 7.52
N PHE A 32 -12.05 -12.58 8.11
CA PHE A 32 -12.72 -11.37 8.56
C PHE A 32 -13.41 -10.62 7.41
N VAL A 33 -12.69 -10.43 6.30
CA VAL A 33 -13.19 -9.72 5.13
C VAL A 33 -14.28 -10.51 4.40
N SER A 34 -14.25 -11.85 4.48
CA SER A 34 -15.36 -12.70 4.02
C SER A 34 -16.64 -12.43 4.82
N GLY A 35 -16.54 -12.21 6.13
CA GLY A 35 -17.66 -11.81 6.99
C GLY A 35 -18.27 -10.44 6.62
N LEU A 36 -17.46 -9.55 6.06
CA LEU A 36 -17.90 -8.24 5.53
C LEU A 36 -18.51 -8.32 4.12
N GLY A 37 -18.49 -9.49 3.46
CA GLY A 37 -18.96 -9.66 2.09
C GLY A 37 -18.04 -9.03 1.03
N VAL A 38 -16.80 -8.69 1.39
CA VAL A 38 -15.84 -8.07 0.48
C VAL A 38 -15.07 -9.15 -0.29
N SER A 39 -14.91 -8.94 -1.59
CA SER A 39 -14.24 -9.90 -2.47
C SER A 39 -12.75 -10.04 -2.17
N ARG A 40 -12.22 -11.27 -2.26
CA ARG A 40 -10.77 -11.55 -2.21
C ARG A 40 -9.96 -10.80 -3.28
N ARG A 41 -10.61 -10.29 -4.33
CA ARG A 41 -9.97 -9.45 -5.36
C ARG A 41 -9.50 -8.09 -4.85
N ALA A 42 -10.03 -7.61 -3.72
CA ALA A 42 -9.59 -6.38 -3.06
C ALA A 42 -8.32 -6.57 -2.21
N PHE A 43 -7.73 -7.77 -2.23
CA PHE A 43 -6.50 -8.07 -1.50
C PHE A 43 -5.25 -7.64 -2.28
N HIS A 44 -4.40 -6.84 -1.64
CA HIS A 44 -3.18 -6.26 -2.19
C HIS A 44 -1.92 -6.87 -1.53
N LEU A 45 -1.84 -8.20 -1.53
CA LEU A 45 -0.72 -9.04 -1.03
C LEU A 45 -0.45 -9.01 0.48
N ASP A 46 -0.69 -7.90 1.16
CA ASP A 46 -0.49 -7.74 2.61
C ASP A 46 -1.61 -6.96 3.32
N HIS A 47 -2.56 -6.40 2.57
CA HIS A 47 -3.69 -5.62 3.08
C HIS A 47 -4.92 -5.75 2.19
N TYR A 48 -6.06 -5.29 2.68
CA TYR A 48 -7.25 -5.02 1.87
C TYR A 48 -7.50 -3.53 1.75
N ASP A 49 -7.88 -3.09 0.56
CA ASP A 49 -8.45 -1.77 0.34
C ASP A 49 -9.97 -1.84 0.49
N LEU A 50 -10.51 -1.10 1.46
CA LEU A 50 -11.92 -1.06 1.78
C LEU A 50 -12.49 0.33 1.43
N PRO A 51 -13.66 0.39 0.78
CA PRO A 51 -14.41 1.64 0.70
C PRO A 51 -14.92 2.10 2.07
N ASP A 52 -15.08 3.41 2.23
CA ASP A 52 -15.50 4.07 3.49
C ASP A 52 -16.75 3.45 4.13
N GLU A 53 -17.72 3.00 3.34
CA GLU A 53 -18.93 2.36 3.86
C GLU A 53 -18.70 1.02 4.59
N TYR A 54 -17.60 0.32 4.33
CA TYR A 54 -17.22 -0.91 5.04
C TYR A 54 -16.40 -0.63 6.29
N ARG A 55 -15.89 0.59 6.46
CA ARG A 55 -15.00 0.94 7.55
C ARG A 55 -15.69 0.85 8.90
N SER A 56 -16.88 1.42 9.04
CA SER A 56 -17.65 1.36 10.29
C SER A 56 -17.97 -0.09 10.66
N MET A 57 -18.39 -0.90 9.68
CA MET A 57 -18.64 -2.33 9.89
C MET A 57 -17.39 -3.08 10.34
N ALA A 58 -16.22 -2.76 9.78
CA ALA A 58 -14.96 -3.37 10.23
C ALA A 58 -14.66 -3.02 11.70
N VAL A 59 -14.89 -1.78 12.12
CA VAL A 59 -14.72 -1.37 13.53
C VAL A 59 -15.72 -2.08 14.43
N ASP A 60 -16.99 -2.15 14.04
CA ASP A 60 -18.05 -2.83 14.80
C ASP A 60 -17.77 -4.34 14.98
N LEU A 61 -17.10 -4.96 13.99
CA LEU A 61 -16.65 -6.35 14.06
C LEU A 61 -15.32 -6.55 14.82
N GLY A 62 -14.72 -5.49 15.34
CA GLY A 62 -13.56 -5.54 16.24
C GLY A 62 -12.22 -5.14 15.61
N ALA A 63 -12.19 -4.58 14.41
CA ALA A 63 -10.98 -3.96 13.88
C ALA A 63 -10.64 -2.68 14.67
N GLN A 64 -9.38 -2.52 15.05
CA GLN A 64 -8.90 -1.36 15.80
C GLN A 64 -8.60 -0.19 14.87
N GLU A 65 -9.15 0.98 15.19
CA GLU A 65 -8.87 2.21 14.45
C GLU A 65 -7.45 2.71 14.74
N VAL A 66 -6.65 2.89 13.68
CA VAL A 66 -5.29 3.44 13.77
C VAL A 66 -5.05 4.43 12.64
N THR A 67 -3.95 5.17 12.68
CA THR A 67 -3.55 6.01 11.55
C THR A 67 -2.93 5.20 10.41
N SER A 68 -2.96 5.71 9.18
CA SER A 68 -2.27 5.09 8.04
C SER A 68 -0.77 4.90 8.29
N ARG A 69 -0.15 5.80 9.08
CA ARG A 69 1.26 5.66 9.50
C ARG A 69 1.46 4.45 10.41
N GLN A 70 0.53 4.18 11.32
CA GLN A 70 0.55 3.00 12.18
C GLN A 70 0.33 1.72 11.36
N ILE A 71 -0.56 1.70 10.36
CA ILE A 71 -0.71 0.57 9.43
C ILE A 71 0.64 0.19 8.81
N VAL A 72 1.36 1.17 8.27
CA VAL A 72 2.69 0.93 7.69
C VAL A 72 3.67 0.39 8.74
N SER A 73 3.64 0.92 9.97
CA SER A 73 4.48 0.41 11.06
C SER A 73 4.14 -1.04 11.41
N ILE A 74 2.85 -1.38 11.53
CA ILE A 74 2.35 -2.72 11.86
C ILE A 74 2.77 -3.72 10.79
N LEU A 75 2.57 -3.41 9.51
CA LEU A 75 3.01 -4.28 8.40
C LEU A 75 4.52 -4.53 8.41
N ARG A 76 5.32 -3.51 8.76
CA ARG A 76 6.78 -3.64 8.83
C ARG A 76 7.23 -4.48 10.02
N THR A 77 6.61 -4.29 11.17
CA THR A 77 6.96 -5.01 12.40
C THR A 77 6.45 -6.45 12.40
N SER A 78 5.29 -6.72 11.79
CA SER A 78 4.72 -8.07 11.63
C SER A 78 5.51 -8.94 10.64
N GLY A 79 6.30 -8.32 9.75
CA GLY A 79 6.96 -9.02 8.66
C GLY A 79 6.04 -9.38 7.49
N LEU A 80 4.75 -8.98 7.55
CA LEU A 80 3.78 -9.22 6.47
C LEU A 80 3.96 -8.27 5.28
N ARG A 81 4.67 -7.14 5.46
CA ARG A 81 4.85 -6.14 4.39
C ARG A 81 5.48 -6.74 3.14
N VAL A 82 4.73 -6.73 2.04
CA VAL A 82 5.26 -7.10 0.72
C VAL A 82 5.72 -5.84 0.00
N VAL A 83 7.04 -5.72 -0.20
CA VAL A 83 7.61 -4.60 -0.98
C VAL A 83 7.44 -4.91 -2.47
N PRO A 84 6.84 -4.02 -3.27
CA PRO A 84 6.80 -4.19 -4.72
C PRO A 84 8.23 -4.33 -5.25
N ARG A 85 8.56 -5.47 -5.87
CA ARG A 85 9.83 -5.60 -6.58
C ARG A 85 9.79 -4.64 -7.76
N VAL A 86 10.65 -3.62 -7.75
CA VAL A 86 10.89 -2.79 -8.94
C VAL A 86 11.24 -3.75 -10.07
N ARG A 87 10.54 -3.67 -11.21
CA ARG A 87 10.88 -4.51 -12.36
C ARG A 87 12.27 -4.06 -12.82
N ARG A 88 13.20 -4.99 -13.10
CA ARG A 88 14.57 -4.65 -13.56
C ARG A 88 14.58 -3.66 -14.74
N GLY A 89 13.53 -3.64 -15.56
CA GLY A 89 13.37 -2.70 -16.67
C GLY A 89 13.20 -1.24 -16.25
N ASP A 90 12.53 -0.97 -15.12
CA ASP A 90 12.29 0.39 -14.63
C ASP A 90 13.57 1.03 -14.11
N VAL A 91 14.47 0.21 -13.54
CA VAL A 91 15.80 0.66 -13.09
C VAL A 91 16.71 1.00 -14.27
N GLN A 92 16.72 0.19 -15.34
CA GLN A 92 17.52 0.49 -16.54
C GLN A 92 17.03 1.74 -17.27
N ALA A 93 15.72 1.98 -17.33
CA ALA A 93 15.15 3.20 -17.91
C ALA A 93 15.54 4.45 -17.09
N ALA A 94 15.47 4.37 -15.75
CA ALA A 94 15.87 5.47 -14.88
C ALA A 94 17.39 5.74 -14.93
N THR A 95 18.23 4.72 -14.97
CA THR A 95 19.69 4.87 -15.11
C THR A 95 20.07 5.42 -16.49
N ALA A 96 19.39 5.01 -17.56
CA ALA A 96 19.61 5.55 -18.91
C ALA A 96 19.17 7.02 -19.04
N MET A 97 18.10 7.44 -18.35
CA MET A 97 17.69 8.85 -18.30
C MET A 97 18.66 9.74 -17.51
N LEU A 98 19.32 9.22 -16.46
CA LEU A 98 20.38 9.98 -15.78
C LEU A 98 21.66 10.09 -16.64
N ALA A 99 22.01 9.04 -17.40
CA ALA A 99 23.22 9.04 -18.23
C ALA A 99 23.13 9.94 -19.47
N THR A 100 21.93 10.24 -19.97
CA THR A 100 21.72 11.09 -21.15
C THR A 100 21.80 12.59 -20.85
N ASN A 101 21.72 12.98 -19.57
CA ASN A 101 21.80 14.39 -19.16
C ASN A 101 23.24 14.90 -18.95
N ASP A 102 24.26 14.05 -19.13
CA ASP A 102 25.65 14.36 -18.79
C ASP A 102 26.55 14.69 -20.01
N THR A 103 25.99 14.83 -21.21
CA THR A 103 26.78 15.04 -22.46
C THR A 103 26.76 16.48 -23.02
N THR A 104 26.13 17.45 -22.36
CA THR A 104 26.17 18.87 -22.80
C THR A 104 27.16 19.73 -22.03
N ALA A 105 28.44 19.34 -22.03
CA ALA A 105 29.52 20.22 -21.57
C ALA A 105 30.84 19.94 -22.32
N THR A 106 30.86 20.22 -23.62
CA THR A 106 32.12 20.50 -24.35
C THR A 106 31.83 21.53 -25.42
N ALA A 107 32.27 22.78 -25.21
CA ALA A 107 32.81 23.70 -26.23
C ALA A 107 32.74 25.16 -25.78
N ILE A 108 33.78 25.67 -25.12
CA ILE A 108 34.26 27.06 -25.23
C ILE A 108 35.73 27.02 -24.78
N GLY A 109 36.76 27.49 -25.47
CA GLY A 109 36.91 28.18 -26.74
C GLY A 109 38.42 28.50 -26.85
N THR A 110 38.95 28.40 -28.05
CA THR A 110 40.33 28.72 -28.42
C THR A 110 40.63 30.21 -28.23
N ALA A 111 41.80 30.53 -27.67
CA ALA A 111 42.68 31.64 -28.09
C ALA A 111 44.06 31.43 -27.47
#